data_AF-A0A918AHC6-F1
#
_entry.id   AF-A0A918AHC6-F1
#
_cell.length_a   1.000
_cell.length_b   1.000
_cell.length_c   1.000
_cell.angle_alpha   90.00
_cell.angle_beta   90.00
_cell.angle_gamma   90.00
#
_symmetry.space_group_name_H-M   'P 1'
#
loop_
_entity.id
_entity.type
_entity.pdbx_description
1 polymer ?
#
loop_
_entity_poly.entity_id
_entity_poly.type
_entity_poly.pdbx_seq_one_letter_code
_entity_poly.pdbx_strand_id
1 'polypeptide(L)'
;MGAEPQTQVSEADLKAAIGLIEDAATKLRTIQRDLDTAGATLKTSWVGQSEAAFHAVHVKWHERMDVILGSLHRLAENIGSSGKNYAAFNQERAEAMNHIAQLISAKPL
;
A
#
# COMPACT_ATOMS: atom_id res chain seq x y z
N MET A 1 16.26 33.40 -14.84
CA MET A 1 15.52 32.53 -13.89
C MET A 1 14.16 32.27 -14.49
N GLY A 2 14.00 31.16 -15.20
CA GLY A 2 12.68 30.74 -15.70
C GLY A 2 12.01 29.93 -14.60
N ALA A 3 10.86 30.39 -14.12
CA ALA A 3 10.02 29.60 -13.25
C ALA A 3 9.62 28.33 -14.02
N GLU A 4 9.97 27.16 -13.47
CA GLU A 4 9.50 25.89 -14.01
C GLU A 4 7.96 25.92 -14.01
N PRO A 5 7.29 25.50 -15.10
CA PRO A 5 5.85 25.42 -15.11
C PRO A 5 5.45 24.41 -14.03
N GLN A 6 4.79 24.88 -12.97
CA GLN A 6 4.12 24.01 -12.02
C GLN A 6 3.15 23.16 -12.84
N THR A 7 3.49 21.89 -13.06
CA THR A 7 2.68 20.93 -13.80
C THR A 7 1.36 20.81 -13.07
N GLN A 8 0.33 21.49 -13.58
CA GLN A 8 -1.04 21.34 -13.11
C GLN A 8 -1.47 19.91 -13.41
N VAL A 9 -1.54 19.09 -12.36
CA VAL A 9 -2.13 17.74 -12.45
C VAL A 9 -3.62 17.91 -12.73
N SER A 10 -4.14 17.32 -13.80
CA SER A 10 -5.55 17.46 -14.15
C SER A 10 -6.44 16.60 -13.24
N GLU A 11 -7.69 16.99 -13.02
CA GLU A 11 -8.67 16.18 -12.27
C GLU A 11 -8.80 14.76 -12.84
N ALA A 12 -8.65 14.62 -14.17
CA ALA A 12 -8.65 13.33 -14.85
C ALA A 12 -7.45 12.47 -14.44
N ASP A 13 -6.26 13.05 -14.32
CA ASP A 13 -5.05 12.33 -13.86
C ASP A 13 -5.17 11.93 -12.39
N LEU A 14 -5.80 12.75 -11.55
CA LEU A 14 -6.07 12.43 -10.15
C LEU A 14 -7.03 11.25 -10.02
N LYS A 15 -8.12 11.26 -10.78
CA LYS A 15 -9.06 10.13 -10.85
C LYS A 15 -8.41 8.86 -11.35
N ALA A 16 -7.56 8.96 -12.37
CA ALA A 16 -6.78 7.83 -12.87
C ALA A 16 -5.83 7.29 -11.79
N ALA A 17 -5.15 8.18 -11.03
CA ALA A 17 -4.28 7.79 -9.94
C ALA A 17 -5.04 7.08 -8.80
N ILE A 18 -6.23 7.57 -8.41
CA ILE A 18 -7.10 6.90 -7.44
C ILE A 18 -7.44 5.49 -7.92
N GLY A 19 -7.86 5.33 -9.17
CA GLY A 19 -8.19 4.01 -9.73
C GLY A 19 -7.01 3.04 -9.67
N LEU A 20 -5.80 3.50 -10.00
CA LEU A 20 -4.59 2.68 -9.90
C LEU A 20 -4.27 2.27 -8.46
N ILE A 21 -4.52 3.15 -7.48
CA ILE A 21 -4.33 2.89 -6.05
C ILE A 21 -5.33 1.84 -5.56
N GLU A 22 -6.60 1.98 -5.93
CA GLU A 22 -7.67 1.04 -5.58
C GLU A 22 -7.43 -0.35 -6.20
N ASP A 23 -6.98 -0.39 -7.45
CA ASP A 23 -6.60 -1.64 -8.14
C ASP A 23 -5.43 -2.32 -7.44
N ALA A 24 -4.40 -1.55 -7.05
CA ALA A 24 -3.26 -2.07 -6.31
C ALA A 24 -3.68 -2.61 -4.94
N ALA A 25 -4.54 -1.88 -4.21
CA ALA A 25 -5.07 -2.33 -2.92
C ALA A 25 -5.89 -3.62 -3.06
N THR A 26 -6.67 -3.75 -4.12
CA THR A 26 -7.44 -4.96 -4.43
C THR A 26 -6.52 -6.15 -4.69
N LYS A 27 -5.48 -5.98 -5.52
CA LYS A 27 -4.49 -7.03 -5.80
C LYS A 27 -3.77 -7.48 -4.53
N LEU A 28 -3.35 -6.54 -3.68
CA LEU A 28 -2.69 -6.84 -2.41
C LEU A 28 -3.60 -7.64 -1.47
N ARG A 29 -4.88 -7.28 -1.36
CA ARG A 29 -5.87 -8.06 -0.58
C ARG A 29 -6.06 -9.48 -1.13
N THR A 30 -6.06 -9.65 -2.45
CA THR A 30 -6.14 -10.99 -3.05
C THR A 30 -4.92 -11.82 -2.67
N ILE A 31 -3.71 -11.28 -2.82
CA ILE A 31 -2.47 -11.96 -2.42
C ILE A 31 -2.50 -12.36 -0.94
N GLN A 32 -3.00 -11.48 -0.07
CA GLN A 32 -3.15 -11.76 1.36
C GLN A 32 -4.07 -12.96 1.60
N ARG A 33 -5.25 -12.99 0.97
CA ARG A 33 -6.20 -14.12 1.07
C ARG A 33 -5.64 -15.43 0.52
N ASP A 34 -4.90 -15.35 -0.58
CA ASP A 34 -4.26 -16.53 -1.18
C ASP A 34 -3.19 -17.11 -0.23
N LEU A 35 -2.41 -16.23 0.41
CA LEU A 35 -1.45 -16.61 1.45
C LEU A 35 -2.11 -17.21 2.69
N ASP A 36 -3.21 -16.62 3.17
CA ASP A 36 -3.99 -17.16 4.30
C ASP A 36 -4.49 -18.58 3.99
N THR A 37 -5.00 -18.80 2.77
CA THR A 37 -5.51 -20.09 2.30
C THR A 37 -4.39 -21.12 2.15
N ALA A 38 -3.25 -20.71 1.59
CA ALA A 38 -2.07 -21.56 1.48
C ALA A 38 -1.53 -21.93 2.87
N GLY A 39 -1.51 -20.98 3.81
CA GLY A 39 -1.10 -21.17 5.20
C GLY A 39 -2.00 -22.15 5.95
N ALA A 40 -3.33 -22.04 5.77
CA ALA A 40 -4.29 -22.99 6.34
C ALA A 40 -4.07 -24.41 5.81
N THR A 41 -3.82 -24.56 4.50
CA THR A 41 -3.47 -25.84 3.89
C THR A 41 -2.16 -26.40 4.46
N LEU A 42 -1.12 -25.56 4.53
CA LEU A 42 0.20 -25.94 5.05
C LEU A 42 0.15 -26.40 6.51
N LYS A 43 -0.67 -25.75 7.35
CA LYS A 43 -0.87 -26.13 8.75
C LYS A 43 -1.42 -27.56 8.93
N THR A 44 -2.14 -28.09 7.94
CA THR A 44 -2.60 -29.49 7.99
C THR A 44 -1.46 -30.49 7.77
N SER A 45 -0.37 -30.07 7.13
CA SER A 45 0.75 -30.93 6.71
C SER A 45 2.03 -30.70 7.52
N TRP A 46 2.22 -29.51 8.10
CA TRP A 46 3.37 -29.16 8.93
C TRP A 46 2.93 -28.98 10.38
N VAL A 47 3.26 -29.95 11.23
CA VAL A 47 2.97 -29.93 12.68
C VAL A 47 4.27 -29.69 13.45
N GLY A 48 4.26 -28.80 14.45
CA GLY A 48 5.40 -28.55 15.33
C GLY A 48 6.18 -27.27 15.00
N GLN A 49 7.51 -27.30 15.08
CA GLN A 49 8.34 -26.07 14.95
C GLN A 49 8.19 -25.35 13.60
N SER A 50 7.92 -26.07 12.51
CA SER A 50 7.70 -25.48 11.19
C SER A 50 6.40 -24.67 11.10
N GLU A 51 5.34 -25.10 11.82
CA GLU A 51 4.09 -24.35 11.94
C GLU A 51 4.33 -23.02 12.66
N ALA A 52 5.03 -23.06 13.80
CA ALA A 52 5.33 -21.88 14.60
C ALA A 52 6.19 -20.87 13.83
N ALA A 53 7.19 -21.35 13.07
CA ALA A 53 8.05 -20.50 12.25
C ALA A 53 7.27 -19.84 11.10
N PHE A 54 6.43 -20.60 10.38
CA PHE A 54 5.59 -20.04 9.32
C PHE A 54 4.58 -19.04 9.88
N HIS A 55 3.92 -19.37 10.99
CA HIS A 55 2.95 -18.48 11.64
C HIS A 55 3.57 -17.15 12.04
N ALA A 56 4.79 -17.15 12.61
CA ALA A 56 5.48 -15.91 12.98
C ALA A 56 5.78 -15.01 11.77
N VAL A 57 6.19 -15.59 10.64
CA VAL A 57 6.41 -14.84 9.39
C VAL A 57 5.08 -14.34 8.82
N HIS A 58 4.05 -15.18 8.86
CA HIS A 58 2.72 -14.86 8.36
C HIS A 58 2.07 -13.69 9.10
N VAL A 59 2.20 -13.64 10.44
CA VAL A 59 1.73 -12.51 11.25
C VAL A 59 2.43 -11.22 10.86
N LYS A 60 3.78 -11.23 10.78
CA LYS A 60 4.55 -10.04 10.37
C LYS A 60 4.19 -9.57 8.96
N TRP A 61 3.91 -10.49 8.05
CA TRP A 61 3.43 -10.16 6.71
C TRP A 61 2.08 -9.44 6.74
N HIS A 62 1.13 -9.97 7.51
CA HIS A 62 -0.21 -9.38 7.65
C HIS A 62 -0.16 -7.97 8.23
N GLU A 63 0.62 -7.76 9.31
CA GLU A 63 0.82 -6.44 9.91
C GLU A 63 1.35 -5.43 8.89
N ARG A 64 2.34 -5.83 8.08
CA ARG A 64 2.92 -4.95 7.05
C ARG A 64 1.91 -4.65 5.94
N MET A 65 1.14 -5.64 5.52
CA MET A 65 0.12 -5.46 4.48
C MET A 65 -1.00 -4.54 4.94
N ASP A 66 -1.46 -4.64 6.19
CA ASP A 66 -2.47 -3.74 6.73
C ASP A 66 -1.99 -2.29 6.75
N VAL A 67 -0.71 -2.05 7.08
CA VAL A 67 -0.13 -0.70 7.05
C VAL A 67 -0.03 -0.16 5.61
N ILE A 68 0.37 -0.99 4.64
CA ILE A 68 0.42 -0.60 3.22
C ILE A 68 -0.98 -0.28 2.71
N LEU A 69 -1.96 -1.15 2.95
CA LEU A 69 -3.36 -0.94 2.56
C LEU A 69 -3.95 0.32 3.20
N GLY A 70 -3.68 0.56 4.47
CA GLY A 70 -4.07 1.80 5.16
C GLY A 70 -3.43 3.04 4.55
N SER A 71 -2.17 2.97 4.15
CA SER A 71 -1.46 4.09 3.50
C SER A 71 -2.02 4.39 2.10
N LEU A 72 -2.32 3.34 1.33
CA LEU A 72 -2.97 3.47 0.02
C LEU A 72 -4.37 4.09 0.15
N HIS A 73 -5.14 3.68 1.16
CA HIS A 73 -6.48 4.23 1.39
C HIS A 73 -6.43 5.72 1.76
N ARG A 74 -5.56 6.11 2.71
CA ARG A 74 -5.36 7.52 3.07
C ARG A 74 -4.92 8.36 1.88
N LEU A 75 -4.05 7.81 1.03
CA LEU A 75 -3.64 8.50 -0.19
C LEU A 75 -4.83 8.73 -1.13
N ALA A 76 -5.68 7.73 -1.35
CA ALA A 76 -6.89 7.87 -2.15
C ALA A 76 -7.87 8.91 -1.56
N GLU A 77 -8.09 8.90 -0.25
CA GLU A 77 -8.93 9.88 0.46
C GLU A 77 -8.37 11.31 0.36
N ASN A 78 -7.04 11.46 0.50
CA ASN A 78 -6.37 12.75 0.35
C ASN A 78 -6.46 13.27 -1.09
N ILE A 79 -6.32 12.40 -2.09
CA ILE A 79 -6.53 12.78 -3.50
C ILE A 79 -7.98 13.23 -3.72
N GLY A 80 -8.96 12.47 -3.22
CA GLY A 80 -10.38 12.77 -3.39
C GLY A 80 -10.83 14.06 -2.69
N SER A 81 -10.27 14.38 -1.52
CA SER A 81 -10.59 15.57 -0.74
C SER A 81 -9.84 16.84 -1.20
N SER A 82 -8.62 16.69 -1.75
CA SER A 82 -7.74 17.79 -2.14
C SER A 82 -8.01 18.40 -3.51
N GLY A 83 -9.12 18.06 -4.18
CA GLY A 83 -9.54 18.62 -5.48
C GLY A 83 -9.71 20.15 -5.56
N LYS A 84 -9.32 20.89 -4.50
CA LYS A 84 -9.32 22.36 -4.43
C LYS A 84 -7.92 23.00 -4.27
N ASN A 85 -6.86 22.27 -3.92
CA ASN A 85 -5.52 22.82 -3.67
C ASN A 85 -4.38 21.96 -4.26
N TYR A 86 -4.07 22.19 -5.53
CA TYR A 86 -3.08 21.43 -6.32
C TYR A 86 -1.63 21.48 -5.83
N ALA A 87 -1.21 22.56 -5.16
CA ALA A 87 0.17 22.68 -4.66
C ALA A 87 0.43 21.82 -3.40
N ALA A 88 -0.53 21.78 -2.47
CA ALA A 88 -0.48 20.91 -1.30
C ALA A 88 -0.50 19.42 -1.71
N PHE A 89 -1.25 19.12 -2.77
CA PHE A 89 -1.40 17.77 -3.30
C PHE A 89 -0.07 17.10 -3.71
N ASN A 90 0.81 17.81 -4.42
CA ASN A 90 2.08 17.23 -4.87
C ASN A 90 2.99 16.87 -3.69
N GLN A 91 2.97 17.67 -2.63
CA GLN A 91 3.79 17.45 -1.44
C GLN A 91 3.28 16.25 -0.63
N GLU A 92 1.97 16.17 -0.37
CA GLU A 92 1.35 15.04 0.33
C GLU A 92 1.51 13.71 -0.43
N ARG A 93 1.39 13.75 -1.77
CA ARG A 93 1.64 12.57 -2.61
C ARG A 93 3.07 12.06 -2.47
N ALA A 94 4.05 12.96 -2.52
CA ALA A 94 5.45 12.59 -2.37
C ALA A 94 5.73 11.98 -0.99
N GLU A 95 5.14 12.54 0.06
CA GLU A 95 5.25 12.02 1.43
C GLU A 95 4.62 10.63 1.57
N ALA A 96 3.41 10.42 1.03
CA ALA A 96 2.74 9.12 1.06
C ALA A 96 3.50 8.04 0.27
N MET A 97 4.01 8.38 -0.92
CA MET A 97 4.83 7.47 -1.71
C MET A 97 6.15 7.12 -0.99
N ASN A 98 6.80 8.11 -0.38
CA ASN A 98 7.99 7.89 0.43
C ASN A 98 7.71 7.03 1.65
N HIS A 99 6.56 7.20 2.30
CA HIS A 99 6.14 6.37 3.42
C HIS A 99 5.93 4.90 2.99
N ILE A 100 5.21 4.67 1.87
CA ILE A 100 5.04 3.33 1.31
C ILE A 100 6.40 2.72 0.94
N ALA A 101 7.29 3.48 0.30
CA ALA A 101 8.63 3.03 -0.05
C ALA A 101 9.44 2.64 1.19
N GLN A 102 9.37 3.42 2.27
CA GLN A 102 10.00 3.09 3.55
C GLN A 102 9.43 1.82 4.17
N LEU A 103 8.11 1.61 4.12
CA LEU A 103 7.47 0.41 4.65
C LEU A 103 7.87 -0.87 3.88
N ILE A 104 8.00 -0.77 2.55
CA ILE A 104 8.44 -1.88 1.69
C ILE A 104 9.94 -2.16 1.88
N SER A 105 10.75 -1.11 1.99
CA SER A 105 12.21 -1.22 2.14
C SER A 105 12.66 -1.50 3.58
N ALA A 106 11.79 -1.32 4.57
CA ALA A 106 12.04 -1.70 5.95
C ALA A 106 12.23 -3.23 6.03
N LYS A 107 13.50 -3.61 6.04
CA LYS A 107 13.99 -4.98 6.21
C LYS A 107 13.20 -5.67 7.34
N PRO A 108 12.72 -6.91 7.15
CA PRO A 108 12.23 -7.69 8.28
C PRO A 108 13.36 -7.86 9.29
N LEU A 109 13.13 -7.34 10.51
CA LEU A 109 13.86 -7.76 11.71
C LEU A 109 13.47 -9.20 12.05
#